data_AF-A0A7S2JGY4-F1
#
_entry.id   AF-A0A7S2JGY4-F1
#
_cell.length_a   1.000
_cell.length_b   1.000
_cell.length_c   1.000
_cell.angle_alpha   90.00
_cell.angle_beta   90.00
_cell.angle_gamma   90.00
#
_symmetry.space_group_name_H-M   'P 1'
#
loop_
_entity.id
_entity.type
_entity.pdbx_description
1 polymer ?
#
loop_
_entity_poly.entity_id
_entity_poly.type
_entity_poly.pdbx_seq_one_letter_code
_entity_poly.pdbx_strand_id
1 'polypeptide(L)'
;KVDRASENLSLATAFVATGLLVTCMQQLGAFADLTIPWVPPVSDIMQAFAYLNFDFDVIQMGCLVSPPPSVRYALRAAGSFTLVLVLCVIHAVVLLVWHKGRLVETTSSLICSVGFLVFLFMTPMVISSILPLQCRAHPNNKSTVHRYPSVVCYSGSEHGFMVAVGVASLLFPALFVAWCARATWMFPREMQRLNARFTNTFAFLFARFRPEA
;
A
#
# COMPACT_ATOMS: atom_id res chain seq x y z
N LYS A 1 -32.33 -5.60 24.49
CA LYS A 1 -31.64 -4.36 24.08
C LYS A 1 -30.20 -4.75 23.81
N VAL A 2 -29.76 -4.73 22.55
CA VAL A 2 -28.35 -4.93 22.21
C VAL A 2 -27.61 -3.66 22.60
N ASP A 3 -26.55 -3.78 23.40
CA ASP A 3 -25.74 -2.64 23.80
C ASP A 3 -24.98 -2.10 22.59
N ARG A 4 -25.30 -0.89 22.13
CA ARG A 4 -24.59 -0.21 21.02
C ARG A 4 -23.08 -0.15 21.20
N ALA A 5 -22.61 -0.20 22.45
CA ALA A 5 -21.17 -0.24 22.76
C ALA A 5 -20.51 -1.56 22.33
N SER A 6 -21.18 -2.70 22.49
CA SER A 6 -20.64 -3.99 22.04
C SER A 6 -20.69 -4.11 20.52
N GLU A 7 -21.74 -3.59 19.88
CA GLU A 7 -21.90 -3.58 18.41
C GLU A 7 -20.78 -2.78 17.71
N ASN A 8 -20.47 -1.57 18.21
CA ASN A 8 -19.39 -0.74 17.67
C ASN A 8 -18.00 -1.35 17.91
N LEU A 9 -17.80 -2.05 19.03
CA LEU A 9 -16.54 -2.77 19.31
C LEU A 9 -16.37 -3.96 18.37
N SER A 10 -17.42 -4.76 18.15
CA SER A 10 -17.39 -5.87 17.19
C SER A 10 -17.09 -5.41 15.77
N LEU A 11 -17.64 -4.27 15.34
CA LEU A 11 -17.40 -3.70 14.01
C LEU A 11 -15.97 -3.18 13.86
N ALA A 12 -15.43 -2.52 14.88
CA ALA A 12 -14.03 -2.06 14.88
C ALA A 12 -13.04 -3.24 14.83
N THR A 13 -13.28 -4.30 15.60
CA THR A 13 -12.45 -5.51 15.59
C THR A 13 -12.51 -6.23 14.25
N ALA A 14 -13.70 -6.34 13.64
CA ALA A 14 -13.86 -6.91 12.30
C ALA A 14 -13.08 -6.13 11.23
N PHE A 15 -13.09 -4.79 11.31
CA PHE A 15 -12.33 -3.93 10.40
C PHE A 15 -10.82 -4.13 10.54
N VAL A 16 -10.31 -4.16 11.78
CA VAL A 16 -8.90 -4.42 12.06
C VAL A 16 -8.48 -5.82 11.59
N ALA A 17 -9.28 -6.85 11.89
CA ALA A 17 -9.01 -8.22 11.44
C ALA A 17 -8.98 -8.33 9.91
N THR A 18 -9.90 -7.66 9.22
CA THR A 18 -9.92 -7.60 7.75
C THR A 18 -8.66 -6.92 7.20
N GLY A 19 -8.25 -5.79 7.79
CA GLY A 19 -7.02 -5.11 7.41
C GLY A 19 -5.76 -5.97 7.60
N LEU A 20 -5.68 -6.71 8.71
CA LEU A 20 -4.59 -7.64 8.99
C LEU A 20 -4.56 -8.81 8.00
N LEU A 21 -5.72 -9.37 7.66
CA LEU A 21 -5.84 -10.44 6.68
C LEU A 21 -5.37 -9.98 5.30
N VAL A 22 -5.83 -8.81 4.85
CA VAL A 22 -5.36 -8.22 3.57
C VAL A 22 -3.86 -7.97 3.60
N THR A 23 -3.32 -7.42 4.70
CA THR A 23 -1.88 -7.18 4.84
C THR A 23 -1.08 -8.49 4.78
N CYS A 24 -1.56 -9.53 5.45
CA CYS A 24 -0.95 -10.86 5.42
C CYS A 24 -0.93 -11.43 3.99
N MET A 25 -2.05 -11.33 3.28
CA MET A 25 -2.13 -11.77 1.89
C MET A 25 -1.19 -10.97 0.97
N GLN A 26 -1.11 -9.65 1.13
CA GLN A 26 -0.17 -8.82 0.36
C GLN A 26 1.29 -9.20 0.63
N GLN A 27 1.65 -9.51 1.89
CA GLN A 27 2.98 -9.98 2.25
C GLN A 27 3.32 -11.31 1.60
N LEU A 28 2.39 -12.27 1.58
CA LEU A 28 2.55 -13.53 0.87
C LEU A 28 2.72 -13.32 -0.64
N GLY A 29 1.93 -12.43 -1.24
CA GLY A 29 2.08 -12.05 -2.63
C GLY A 29 3.41 -11.34 -2.92
N ALA A 30 3.96 -10.60 -1.95
CA ALA A 30 5.26 -9.94 -2.09
C ALA A 30 6.41 -10.96 -2.14
N PHE A 31 6.28 -12.06 -1.38
CA PHE A 31 7.26 -13.15 -1.41
C PHE A 31 7.23 -13.95 -2.72
N ALA A 32 6.11 -13.91 -3.46
CA ALA A 32 6.04 -14.52 -4.80
C ALA A 32 7.02 -13.87 -5.79
N ASP A 33 7.32 -12.58 -5.64
CA ASP A 33 8.25 -11.85 -6.50
C ASP A 33 9.73 -12.08 -6.12
N LEU A 34 10.03 -12.81 -5.04
CA LEU A 34 11.40 -13.16 -4.68
C LEU A 34 11.93 -14.25 -5.61
N THR A 35 13.20 -14.14 -6.02
CA THR A 35 13.90 -15.11 -6.88
C THR A 35 14.19 -16.48 -6.24
N ILE A 36 13.50 -16.81 -5.15
CA ILE A 36 13.66 -18.09 -4.43
C ILE A 36 12.80 -19.16 -5.13
N PRO A 37 13.36 -20.31 -5.51
CA PRO A 37 12.58 -21.40 -6.09
C PRO A 37 11.71 -22.05 -5.01
N TRP A 38 10.47 -21.58 -4.87
CA TRP A 38 9.48 -22.15 -3.95
C TRP A 38 8.97 -23.49 -4.47
N VAL A 39 8.91 -24.51 -3.61
CA VAL A 39 8.31 -25.82 -3.94
C VAL A 39 6.79 -25.78 -3.77
N PRO A 40 6.01 -26.54 -4.58
CA PRO A 40 4.58 -26.73 -4.33
C PRO A 40 4.34 -27.39 -2.96
N PRO A 41 3.28 -27.00 -2.20
CA PRO A 41 2.16 -26.11 -2.57
C PRO A 41 2.39 -24.62 -2.26
N VAL A 42 3.56 -24.26 -1.72
CA VAL A 42 3.84 -22.89 -1.25
C VAL A 42 3.88 -21.91 -2.43
N SER A 43 4.47 -22.32 -3.55
CA SER A 43 4.45 -21.55 -4.82
C SER A 43 3.03 -21.16 -5.23
N ASP A 44 2.09 -22.10 -5.19
CA ASP A 44 0.73 -21.90 -5.71
C ASP A 44 -0.07 -20.95 -4.82
N ILE A 45 0.10 -21.07 -3.50
CA ILE A 45 -0.51 -20.18 -2.51
C ILE A 45 0.02 -18.74 -2.67
N MET A 46 1.33 -18.57 -2.84
CA MET A 46 1.95 -17.25 -3.03
C MET A 46 1.50 -16.59 -4.33
N GLN A 47 1.42 -17.35 -5.44
CA GLN A 47 0.92 -16.85 -6.72
C GLN A 47 -0.56 -16.43 -6.65
N ALA A 48 -1.40 -17.18 -5.92
CA ALA A 48 -2.79 -16.82 -5.71
C ALA A 48 -2.97 -15.48 -4.96
N PHE A 49 -2.04 -15.14 -4.07
CA PHE A 49 -2.10 -13.87 -3.33
C PHE A 49 -1.33 -12.73 -4.01
N ALA A 50 -0.45 -13.00 -4.98
CA ALA A 50 0.22 -11.98 -5.78
C ALA A 50 -0.77 -11.06 -6.52
N TYR A 51 -1.95 -11.57 -6.87
CA TYR A 51 -3.04 -10.78 -7.48
C TYR A 51 -3.52 -9.61 -6.60
N LEU A 52 -3.41 -9.74 -5.27
CA LEU A 52 -3.82 -8.69 -4.33
C LEU A 52 -2.80 -7.53 -4.23
N ASN A 53 -1.63 -7.67 -4.86
CA ASN A 53 -0.62 -6.61 -4.94
C ASN A 53 -0.84 -5.64 -6.13
N PHE A 54 -2.07 -5.57 -6.68
CA PHE A 54 -2.43 -4.67 -7.79
C PHE A 54 -1.54 -4.87 -9.01
N ASP A 55 -1.50 -6.11 -9.47
CA ASP A 55 -0.82 -6.47 -10.69
C ASP A 55 -1.69 -6.15 -11.91
N PHE A 56 -1.58 -4.92 -12.43
CA PHE A 56 -2.32 -4.50 -13.63
C PHE A 56 -1.91 -5.27 -14.90
N ASP A 57 -0.81 -6.05 -14.89
CA ASP A 57 -0.44 -6.91 -16.02
C ASP A 57 -1.45 -8.07 -16.23
N VAL A 58 -2.32 -8.34 -15.25
CA VAL A 58 -3.42 -9.31 -15.35
C VAL A 58 -4.50 -8.86 -16.35
N ILE A 59 -4.72 -7.55 -16.46
CA ILE A 59 -5.57 -7.00 -17.51
C ILE A 59 -4.70 -6.93 -18.75
N GLN A 60 -4.58 -8.04 -19.49
CA GLN A 60 -3.78 -8.15 -20.71
C GLN A 60 -4.34 -7.26 -21.84
N MET A 61 -4.30 -5.93 -21.69
CA MET A 61 -4.58 -4.98 -22.76
C MET A 61 -3.52 -5.00 -23.85
N GLY A 62 -2.43 -5.74 -23.64
CA GLY A 62 -1.32 -5.93 -24.58
C GLY A 62 -1.72 -6.49 -25.95
N CYS A 63 -2.90 -7.10 -26.06
CA CYS A 63 -3.47 -7.58 -27.33
C CYS A 63 -4.11 -6.46 -28.18
N LEU A 64 -4.49 -5.32 -27.60
CA LEU A 64 -5.11 -4.20 -28.31
C LEU A 64 -4.16 -3.01 -28.49
N VAL A 65 -3.32 -2.74 -27.50
CA VAL A 65 -2.24 -1.74 -27.57
C VAL A 65 -1.05 -2.31 -26.81
N SER A 66 0.12 -2.41 -27.45
CA SER A 66 1.36 -2.83 -26.80
C SER A 66 2.25 -1.62 -26.53
N PRO A 67 2.01 -0.85 -25.44
CA PRO A 67 2.85 0.28 -25.09
C PRO A 67 4.27 -0.19 -24.71
N PRO A 68 5.28 0.69 -24.78
CA PRO A 68 6.63 0.41 -24.32
C PRO A 68 6.66 -0.07 -22.86
N PRO A 69 7.61 -0.94 -22.46
CA PRO A 69 7.72 -1.45 -21.08
C PRO A 69 7.82 -0.34 -20.02
N SER A 70 8.51 0.76 -20.33
CA SER A 70 8.62 1.94 -19.48
C SER A 70 7.28 2.62 -19.20
N VAL A 71 6.42 2.73 -20.23
CA VAL A 71 5.06 3.29 -20.10
C VAL A 71 4.15 2.34 -19.31
N ARG A 72 4.25 1.03 -19.53
CA ARG A 72 3.51 0.02 -18.74
C ARG A 72 3.87 0.13 -17.26
N TYR A 73 5.17 0.23 -16.98
CA TYR A 73 5.66 0.43 -15.63
C TYR A 73 5.15 1.73 -15.01
N ALA A 74 5.23 2.86 -15.74
CA ALA A 74 4.74 4.14 -15.25
C ALA A 74 3.23 4.11 -14.95
N LEU A 75 2.43 3.46 -15.80
CA LEU A 75 0.99 3.27 -15.56
C LEU A 75 0.74 2.38 -14.34
N ARG A 76 1.50 1.29 -14.17
CA ARG A 76 1.42 0.43 -12.98
C ARG A 76 1.74 1.21 -11.71
N ALA A 77 2.86 1.94 -11.70
CA ALA A 77 3.28 2.77 -10.59
C ALA A 77 2.22 3.82 -10.27
N ALA A 78 1.74 4.56 -11.28
CA ALA A 78 0.68 5.55 -11.13
C ALA A 78 -0.66 4.94 -10.69
N GLY A 79 -0.97 3.72 -11.10
CA GLY A 79 -2.20 3.00 -10.77
C GLY A 79 -2.38 2.81 -9.27
N SER A 80 -1.32 2.41 -8.55
CA SER A 80 -1.34 2.27 -7.09
C SER A 80 -1.65 3.61 -6.38
N PHE A 81 -1.10 4.73 -6.86
CA PHE A 81 -1.40 6.05 -6.31
C PHE A 81 -2.80 6.54 -6.69
N THR A 82 -3.23 6.27 -7.92
CA THR A 82 -4.53 6.67 -8.46
C THR A 82 -5.66 6.01 -7.68
N LEU A 83 -5.51 4.71 -7.36
CA LEU A 83 -6.49 4.00 -6.55
C LEU A 83 -6.65 4.64 -5.15
N VAL A 84 -5.53 4.91 -4.47
CA VAL A 84 -5.57 5.56 -3.16
C VAL A 84 -6.17 6.95 -3.25
N LEU A 85 -5.83 7.73 -4.28
CA LEU A 85 -6.42 9.04 -4.51
C LEU A 85 -7.93 8.95 -4.71
N VAL A 86 -8.41 8.03 -5.55
CA VAL A 86 -9.84 7.81 -5.81
C VAL A 86 -10.56 7.41 -4.52
N LEU A 87 -10.02 6.48 -3.74
CA LEU A 87 -10.61 6.07 -2.46
C LEU A 87 -10.64 7.23 -1.45
N CYS A 88 -9.59 8.05 -1.39
CA CYS A 88 -9.56 9.25 -0.56
C CYS A 88 -10.61 10.28 -1.00
N VAL A 89 -10.78 10.49 -2.30
CA VAL A 89 -11.79 11.41 -2.85
C VAL A 89 -13.20 10.90 -2.57
N ILE A 90 -13.48 9.61 -2.82
CA ILE A 90 -14.78 9.00 -2.51
C ILE A 90 -15.08 9.17 -1.02
N HIS A 91 -14.11 8.86 -0.15
CA HIS A 91 -14.30 8.99 1.29
C HIS A 91 -14.52 10.46 1.71
N ALA A 92 -13.80 11.41 1.12
CA ALA A 92 -13.99 12.83 1.37
C ALA A 92 -15.38 13.31 0.91
N VAL A 93 -15.85 12.87 -0.26
CA VAL A 93 -17.17 13.19 -0.79
C VAL A 93 -18.27 12.61 0.09
N VAL A 94 -18.18 11.33 0.48
CA VAL A 94 -19.16 10.71 1.39
C VAL A 94 -19.26 11.48 2.69
N LEU A 95 -18.12 11.87 3.29
CA LEU A 95 -18.12 12.68 4.50
C LEU A 95 -18.73 14.07 4.29
N LEU A 96 -18.38 14.77 3.21
CA LEU A 96 -18.89 16.11 2.93
C LEU A 96 -20.41 16.10 2.67
N VAL A 97 -20.89 15.15 1.87
CA VAL A 97 -22.30 15.07 1.44
C VAL A 97 -23.19 14.49 2.54
N TRP A 98 -22.79 13.40 3.21
CA TRP A 98 -23.64 12.72 4.19
C TRP A 98 -23.52 13.31 5.61
N HIS A 99 -22.36 13.86 6.00
CA HIS A 99 -22.17 14.47 7.32
C HIS A 99 -22.30 15.99 7.33
N LYS A 100 -22.91 16.58 6.28
CA LYS A 100 -23.28 18.01 6.18
C LYS A 100 -22.12 18.97 6.50
N GLY A 101 -20.89 18.63 6.12
CA GLY A 101 -19.75 19.54 6.23
C GLY A 101 -19.28 19.87 7.65
N ARG A 102 -19.60 19.07 8.69
CA ARG A 102 -19.03 19.23 10.05
C ARG A 102 -17.56 18.79 10.12
N LEU A 103 -16.73 19.40 9.28
CA LEU A 103 -15.37 19.01 8.98
C LEU A 103 -14.45 19.00 10.20
N VAL A 104 -14.67 19.89 11.17
CA VAL A 104 -13.83 20.03 12.37
C VAL A 104 -14.02 18.85 13.33
N GLU A 105 -15.26 18.36 13.48
CA GLU A 105 -15.56 17.19 14.32
C GLU A 105 -15.15 15.88 13.64
N THR A 106 -15.24 15.82 12.31
CA THR A 106 -14.90 14.61 11.53
C THR A 106 -13.45 14.53 11.08
N THR A 107 -12.61 15.56 11.29
CA THR A 107 -11.23 15.57 10.77
C THR A 107 -10.40 14.40 11.29
N SER A 108 -10.54 14.08 12.58
CA SER A 108 -9.81 12.98 13.21
C SER A 108 -10.21 11.63 12.59
N SER A 109 -11.51 11.44 12.32
CA SER A 109 -12.01 10.23 11.66
C SER A 109 -11.57 10.16 10.20
N LEU A 110 -11.57 11.28 9.46
CA LEU A 110 -11.06 11.35 8.09
C LEU A 110 -9.58 10.95 8.04
N ILE A 111 -8.74 11.57 8.87
CA ILE A 111 -7.30 11.27 8.91
C ILE A 111 -7.06 9.80 9.31
N CYS A 112 -7.84 9.27 10.25
CA CYS A 112 -7.74 7.88 10.64
C CYS A 112 -8.07 6.93 9.49
N SER A 113 -9.19 7.14 8.79
CA SER A 113 -9.61 6.31 7.66
C SER A 113 -8.63 6.42 6.48
N VAL A 114 -8.20 7.64 6.13
CA VAL A 114 -7.21 7.85 5.06
C VAL A 114 -5.87 7.23 5.42
N GLY A 115 -5.41 7.42 6.66
CA GLY A 115 -4.17 6.81 7.17
C GLY A 115 -4.23 5.27 7.11
N PHE A 116 -5.37 4.68 7.44
CA PHE A 116 -5.59 3.23 7.30
C PHE A 116 -5.53 2.77 5.85
N LEU A 117 -6.18 3.48 4.92
CA LEU A 117 -6.12 3.14 3.49
C LEU A 117 -4.69 3.24 2.97
N VAL A 118 -3.97 4.32 3.26
CA VAL A 118 -2.57 4.48 2.85
C VAL A 118 -1.69 3.38 3.45
N PHE A 119 -1.90 3.02 4.71
CA PHE A 119 -1.21 1.91 5.36
C PHE A 119 -1.49 0.57 4.66
N LEU A 120 -2.74 0.31 4.30
CA LEU A 120 -3.17 -0.92 3.62
C LEU A 120 -2.57 -1.07 2.21
N PHE A 121 -2.36 0.02 1.47
CA PHE A 121 -1.79 -0.01 0.12
C PHE A 121 -0.28 0.25 0.08
N MET A 122 0.38 0.38 1.24
CA MET A 122 1.80 0.74 1.30
C MET A 122 2.68 -0.36 0.69
N THR A 123 2.38 -1.63 0.98
CA THR A 123 3.11 -2.79 0.43
C THR A 123 3.13 -2.81 -1.11
N PRO A 124 1.98 -2.79 -1.82
CA PRO A 124 1.99 -2.80 -3.28
C PRO A 124 2.62 -1.54 -3.90
N MET A 125 2.54 -0.38 -3.24
CA MET A 125 3.26 0.83 -3.67
C MET A 125 4.78 0.65 -3.62
N VAL A 126 5.29 0.07 -2.54
CA VAL A 126 6.73 -0.17 -2.36
C VAL A 126 7.22 -1.22 -3.36
N ILE A 127 6.50 -2.33 -3.52
CA ILE A 127 6.85 -3.39 -4.49
C ILE A 127 6.92 -2.80 -5.90
N SER A 128 5.92 -2.02 -6.31
CA SER A 128 5.89 -1.36 -7.63
C SER A 128 7.04 -0.36 -7.79
N SER A 129 7.46 0.31 -6.72
CA SER A 129 8.57 1.27 -6.75
C SER A 129 9.95 0.59 -6.88
N ILE A 130 10.13 -0.57 -6.24
CA ILE A 130 11.42 -1.30 -6.21
C ILE A 130 11.62 -2.17 -7.46
N LEU A 131 10.55 -2.55 -8.16
CA LEU A 131 10.58 -3.39 -9.35
C LEU A 131 11.72 -3.08 -10.38
N PRO A 132 11.97 -1.82 -10.80
CA PRO A 132 13.04 -1.53 -11.77
C PRO A 132 14.47 -1.75 -11.24
N LEU A 133 14.63 -1.87 -9.92
CA LEU A 133 15.90 -2.15 -9.26
C LEU A 133 16.21 -3.67 -9.20
N GLN A 134 15.21 -4.52 -9.46
CA GLN A 134 15.37 -5.97 -9.47
C GLN A 134 15.94 -6.44 -10.82
N CYS A 135 17.27 -6.43 -10.93
CA CYS A 135 17.98 -6.92 -12.12
C CYS A 135 18.43 -8.37 -11.96
N ARG A 136 18.23 -9.18 -13.00
CA ARG A 136 18.72 -10.56 -13.09
C ARG A 136 19.90 -10.63 -14.05
N ALA A 137 21.03 -11.16 -13.57
CA ALA A 137 22.22 -11.38 -14.38
C ALA A 137 22.03 -12.59 -15.32
N HIS A 138 22.52 -12.46 -16.55
CA HIS A 138 22.53 -13.50 -17.57
C HIS A 138 23.96 -13.91 -17.92
N PRO A 139 24.19 -15.12 -18.46
CA PRO A 139 25.52 -15.62 -18.81
C PRO A 139 26.26 -14.79 -19.88
N ASN A 140 25.58 -13.85 -20.55
CA ASN A 140 26.16 -12.93 -21.53
C ASN A 140 26.74 -11.64 -20.90
N ASN A 141 26.97 -11.61 -19.58
CA ASN A 141 27.40 -10.45 -18.80
C ASN A 141 26.45 -9.24 -18.85
N LYS A 142 25.21 -9.43 -19.32
CA LYS A 142 24.16 -8.40 -19.28
C LYS A 142 23.15 -8.76 -18.20
N SER A 143 22.57 -7.74 -17.58
CA SER A 143 21.48 -7.90 -16.63
C SER A 143 20.20 -7.30 -17.19
N THR A 144 19.06 -7.94 -17.00
CA THR A 144 17.75 -7.42 -17.41
C THR A 144 16.85 -7.25 -16.22
N VAL A 145 15.86 -6.36 -16.29
CA VAL A 145 14.84 -6.22 -15.25
C VAL A 145 14.07 -7.53 -15.13
N HIS A 146 13.88 -8.04 -13.91
CA HIS A 146 13.27 -9.36 -13.66
C HIS A 146 11.91 -9.50 -14.34
N ARG A 147 11.06 -8.49 -14.19
CA ARG A 147 9.69 -8.47 -14.70
C ARG A 147 9.55 -7.95 -16.14
N TYR A 148 10.56 -7.25 -16.64
CA TYR A 148 10.61 -6.73 -18.01
C TYR A 148 11.92 -7.19 -18.67
N PRO A 149 12.01 -8.45 -19.11
CA PRO A 149 13.25 -9.02 -19.66
C PRO A 149 13.71 -8.34 -20.96
N SER A 150 12.84 -7.56 -21.62
CA SER A 150 13.19 -6.73 -22.77
C SER A 150 14.00 -5.48 -22.41
N VAL A 151 14.09 -5.10 -21.13
CA VAL A 151 14.82 -3.92 -20.66
C VAL A 151 16.15 -4.34 -20.04
N VAL A 152 17.26 -3.89 -20.64
CA VAL A 152 18.62 -4.13 -20.14
C VAL A 152 18.97 -3.10 -19.06
N CYS A 153 19.40 -3.57 -17.90
CA CYS A 153 19.81 -2.73 -16.78
C CYS A 153 21.09 -1.95 -17.11
N TYR A 154 21.15 -0.68 -16.68
CA TYR A 154 22.32 0.22 -16.77
C TYR A 154 22.87 0.50 -18.18
N SER A 155 22.14 0.11 -19.23
CA SER A 155 22.62 0.20 -20.63
C SER A 155 21.76 1.10 -21.52
N GLY A 156 20.52 1.40 -21.12
CA GLY A 156 19.57 2.19 -21.93
C GLY A 156 18.84 3.29 -21.13
N SER A 157 18.32 4.29 -21.86
CA SER A 157 17.51 5.39 -21.31
C SER A 157 16.20 4.90 -20.68
N GLU A 158 15.63 3.82 -21.21
CA GLU A 158 14.40 3.19 -20.71
C GLU A 158 14.54 2.74 -19.24
N HIS A 159 15.66 2.11 -18.89
CA HIS A 159 15.92 1.68 -17.52
C HIS A 159 16.10 2.88 -16.59
N GLY A 160 16.84 3.92 -17.04
CA GLY A 160 17.01 5.16 -16.29
C GLY A 160 15.68 5.86 -15.98
N PHE A 161 14.77 5.92 -16.96
CA PHE A 161 13.42 6.45 -16.74
C PHE A 161 12.63 5.63 -15.73
N MET A 162 12.63 4.30 -15.83
CA MET A 162 11.93 3.42 -14.88
C MET A 162 12.48 3.58 -13.45
N VAL A 163 13.81 3.69 -13.29
CA VAL A 163 14.44 3.94 -11.99
C VAL A 163 14.05 5.31 -11.45
N ALA A 164 14.07 6.36 -12.27
CA ALA A 164 13.67 7.70 -11.84
C ALA A 164 12.22 7.74 -11.35
N VAL A 165 11.30 7.10 -12.07
CA VAL A 165 9.89 6.97 -11.67
C VAL A 165 9.77 6.16 -10.37
N GLY A 166 10.47 5.04 -10.25
CA GLY A 166 10.44 4.20 -9.04
C GLY A 166 10.99 4.90 -7.80
N VAL A 167 12.07 5.67 -7.94
CA VAL A 167 12.62 6.49 -6.84
C VAL A 167 11.66 7.60 -6.47
N ALA A 168 11.07 8.30 -7.45
CA ALA A 168 10.09 9.34 -7.19
C ALA A 168 8.84 8.78 -6.48
N SER A 169 8.34 7.60 -6.90
CA SER A 169 7.20 6.95 -6.26
C SER A 169 7.51 6.47 -4.83
N LEU A 170 8.75 6.07 -4.55
CA LEU A 170 9.16 5.62 -3.21
C LEU A 170 9.18 6.76 -2.17
N LEU A 171 9.28 8.02 -2.60
CA LEU A 171 9.24 9.18 -1.69
C LEU A 171 7.94 9.23 -0.89
N PHE A 172 6.79 8.91 -1.50
CA PHE A 172 5.50 8.98 -0.81
C PHE A 172 5.39 7.97 0.35
N PRO A 173 5.64 6.64 0.15
CA PRO A 173 5.71 5.70 1.26
C PRO A 173 6.74 6.08 2.33
N ALA A 174 7.91 6.59 1.92
CA ALA A 174 8.95 7.02 2.87
C ALA A 174 8.50 8.18 3.77
N LEU A 175 7.87 9.21 3.18
CA LEU A 175 7.30 10.34 3.91
C LEU A 175 6.17 9.91 4.85
N PHE A 176 5.31 8.98 4.41
CA PHE A 176 4.24 8.45 5.24
C PHE A 176 4.80 7.68 6.44
N VAL A 177 5.82 6.83 6.25
CA VAL A 177 6.50 6.11 7.34
C VAL A 177 7.16 7.11 8.30
N ALA A 178 7.82 8.15 7.79
CA ALA A 178 8.41 9.19 8.63
C ALA A 178 7.34 9.94 9.46
N TRP A 179 6.17 10.21 8.87
CA TRP A 179 5.04 10.81 9.57
C TRP A 179 4.50 9.90 10.68
N CYS A 180 4.33 8.60 10.40
CA CYS A 180 3.95 7.61 11.40
C CYS A 180 4.99 7.49 12.53
N ALA A 181 6.29 7.46 12.20
CA ALA A 181 7.36 7.41 13.19
C ALA A 181 7.35 8.64 14.12
N ARG A 182 7.14 9.83 13.55
CA ARG A 182 6.95 11.06 14.34
C ARG A 182 5.73 10.97 15.25
N ALA A 183 4.60 10.44 14.76
CA ALA A 183 3.40 10.25 15.58
C ALA A 183 3.66 9.27 16.73
N THR A 184 4.39 8.18 16.48
CA THR A 184 4.81 7.22 17.51
C THR A 184 5.71 7.84 18.57
N TRP A 185 6.68 8.69 18.19
CA TRP A 185 7.49 9.41 19.17
C TRP A 185 6.70 10.41 20.01
N MET A 186 5.65 11.01 19.44
CA MET A 186 4.79 11.96 20.14
C MET A 186 3.76 11.29 21.05
N PHE A 187 3.43 10.02 20.77
CA PHE A 187 2.43 9.23 21.48
C PHE A 187 2.53 9.29 23.02
N PRO A 188 3.67 9.04 23.68
CA PRO A 188 3.74 9.05 25.15
C PRO A 188 3.36 10.41 25.75
N ARG A 189 3.78 11.51 25.11
CA ARG A 189 3.50 12.87 25.57
C ARG A 189 2.01 13.22 25.43
N GLU A 190 1.39 12.85 24.32
CA GLU A 190 -0.03 13.15 24.07
C GLU A 190 -0.96 12.25 24.88
N MET A 191 -0.52 11.03 25.20
CA MET A 191 -1.26 10.13 26.11
C MET A 191 -1.31 10.69 27.53
N GLN A 192 -0.19 11.25 28.03
CA GLN A 192 -0.15 11.94 29.33
C GLN A 192 -1.08 13.16 29.40
N ARG A 193 -1.32 13.81 28.24
CA ARG A 193 -2.20 14.98 28.13
C ARG A 193 -3.67 14.62 27.95
N LEU A 194 -4.02 13.33 27.93
CA LEU A 194 -5.37 12.83 27.67
C LEU A 194 -5.99 13.43 26.39
N ASN A 195 -5.16 13.66 25.37
CA ASN A 195 -5.60 14.28 24.13
C ASN A 195 -6.38 13.27 23.26
N ALA A 196 -7.67 13.12 23.55
CA ALA A 196 -8.56 12.20 22.84
C ALA A 196 -8.59 12.44 21.32
N ARG A 197 -8.36 13.68 20.86
CA ARG A 197 -8.31 14.01 19.45
C ARG A 197 -7.11 13.35 18.75
N PHE A 198 -5.94 13.38 19.38
CA PHE A 198 -4.73 12.73 18.87
C PHE A 198 -4.92 11.21 18.79
N THR A 199 -5.40 10.60 19.87
CA THR A 199 -5.62 9.14 19.95
C THR A 199 -6.64 8.67 18.91
N ASN A 200 -7.71 9.44 18.66
CA ASN A 200 -8.69 9.11 17.63
C ASN A 200 -8.13 9.31 16.21
N THR A 201 -7.33 10.35 15.99
CA THR A 201 -6.69 10.64 14.68
C THR A 201 -5.73 9.53 14.25
N PHE A 202 -4.91 9.04 15.18
CA PHE A 202 -3.92 7.98 14.94
C PHE A 202 -4.42 6.60 15.37
N ALA A 203 -5.73 6.41 15.50
CA ALA A 203 -6.29 5.12 15.87
C ALA A 203 -5.91 4.03 14.87
N PHE A 204 -5.77 4.33 13.57
CA PHE A 204 -5.30 3.36 12.58
C PHE A 204 -3.91 2.78 12.89
N LEU A 205 -3.05 3.53 13.59
CA LEU A 205 -1.69 3.14 13.95
C LEU A 205 -1.64 2.39 15.29
N PHE A 206 -2.41 2.87 16.28
CA PHE A 206 -2.31 2.39 17.66
C PHE A 206 -3.45 1.47 18.09
N ALA A 207 -4.58 1.41 17.38
CA ALA A 207 -5.75 0.61 17.78
C ALA A 207 -5.43 -0.89 17.85
N ARG A 208 -4.39 -1.36 17.14
CA ARG A 208 -3.88 -2.73 17.22
C ARG A 208 -3.19 -3.03 18.56
N PHE A 209 -2.55 -2.03 19.17
CA PHE A 209 -1.73 -2.18 20.37
C PHE A 209 -2.52 -1.80 21.63
N ARG A 210 -3.78 -2.27 21.74
CA ARG A 210 -4.47 -2.15 23.02
C ARG A 210 -3.80 -3.07 24.04
N PRO A 211 -3.33 -2.53 25.18
CA PRO A 211 -2.98 -3.37 26.32
C PRO A 211 -4.30 -3.87 26.92
N GLU A 212 -4.80 -4.99 26.44
CA GLU A 212 -5.69 -5.82 27.25
C GLU A 212 -4.77 -6.69 28.13
N ALA A 213 -4.42 -6.13 29.28
CA ALA A 213 -3.84 -6.80 30.43
C ALA A 213 -4.46 -6.18 31.69
#